data_AF-A0A2I0UWH2-F1
#
_entry.id   AF-A0A2I0UWH2-F1
#
_cell.length_a   1.000
_cell.length_b   1.000
_cell.length_c   1.000
_cell.angle_alpha   90.00
_cell.angle_beta   90.00
_cell.angle_gamma   90.00
#
_symmetry.space_group_name_H-M   'P 1'
#
loop_
_entity.id
_entity.type
_entity.pdbx_description
1 polymer ?
#
loop_
_entity_poly.entity_id
_entity_poly.type
_entity_poly.pdbx_seq_one_letter_code
_entity_poly.pdbx_strand_id
1 'polypeptide(L)'
;MDSGTHFVMGIALGGLALADPVVANHSMTFTAVMAGTIIGSQAPDVDTVLKLRNNAIYIRHHRGITHSLPAVAIWPILITVVLSLILQDVNVFHLWLWTFLAVGLHVFVDIFNAYGTQAIRPFSKKWVALGVINTFDPIIFSLHCLGIVLWAFGTNPVWTFSIMYIVIVIYYILRFAVQRAVKKAVHHTIQDEEYVIVAPTMRFFHWRIAAKSKTHYYVGRAYGRTVNIYDKFEIKPLPKTPVIDAAMKDSNLAAFVSFSPMYRWEISELENGLTEVRLIDLRYRSDNRYPFVAVAHLNDDYEIVTSYTGWIFTEDKLQKKLQIGASN
;
A
#
# COMPACT_ATOMS: atom_id res chain seq x y z
N MET A 1 1.84 -1.25 -5.73
CA MET A 1 3.07 -1.93 -5.29
C MET A 1 3.99 -0.83 -4.81
N ASP A 2 5.29 -1.02 -4.72
CA ASP A 2 6.21 0.10 -4.57
C ASP A 2 6.48 0.76 -5.93
N SER A 3 6.94 2.01 -5.91
CA SER A 3 7.21 2.79 -7.11
C SER A 3 8.28 2.16 -8.01
N GLY A 4 9.23 1.40 -7.45
CA GLY A 4 10.25 0.70 -8.22
C GLY A 4 9.66 -0.42 -9.07
N THR A 5 8.75 -1.23 -8.51
CA THR A 5 8.03 -2.24 -9.28
C THR A 5 7.18 -1.63 -10.39
N HIS A 6 6.47 -0.53 -10.08
CA HIS A 6 5.69 0.19 -11.08
C HIS A 6 6.54 0.76 -12.22
N PHE A 7 7.77 1.16 -11.94
CA PHE A 7 8.69 1.69 -12.97
C PHE A 7 9.09 0.60 -13.96
N VAL A 8 9.52 -0.56 -13.46
CA VAL A 8 9.91 -1.69 -14.32
C VAL A 8 8.70 -2.29 -15.05
N MET A 9 7.49 -2.22 -14.46
CA MET A 9 6.24 -2.54 -15.16
C MET A 9 5.99 -1.61 -16.35
N GLY A 10 6.20 -0.29 -16.17
CA GLY A 10 6.04 0.69 -17.24
C GLY A 10 6.99 0.46 -18.42
N ILE A 11 8.25 0.09 -18.15
CA ILE A 11 9.22 -0.31 -19.19
C ILE A 11 8.76 -1.58 -19.90
N ALA A 12 8.35 -2.61 -19.14
CA ALA A 12 7.89 -3.87 -19.70
C ALA A 12 6.65 -3.69 -20.59
N LEU A 13 5.71 -2.82 -20.18
CA LEU A 13 4.55 -2.45 -21.02
C LEU A 13 4.98 -1.72 -22.29
N GLY A 14 5.95 -0.79 -22.20
CA GLY A 14 6.47 -0.11 -23.37
C GLY A 14 7.14 -1.06 -24.36
N GLY A 15 7.86 -2.07 -23.87
CA GLY A 15 8.40 -3.15 -24.71
C GLY A 15 7.31 -4.05 -25.31
N LEU A 16 6.31 -4.41 -24.51
CA LEU A 16 5.15 -5.19 -24.97
C LEU A 16 4.33 -4.43 -26.03
N ALA A 17 4.35 -3.10 -26.01
CA ALA A 17 3.67 -2.26 -26.99
C ALA A 17 4.18 -2.45 -28.41
N LEU A 18 5.36 -3.05 -28.61
CA LEU A 18 5.84 -3.45 -29.94
C LEU A 18 5.00 -4.60 -30.57
N ALA A 19 4.06 -5.18 -29.83
CA ALA A 19 3.03 -6.07 -30.40
C ALA A 19 2.02 -5.32 -31.26
N ASP A 20 1.89 -4.00 -31.06
CA ASP A 20 1.03 -3.11 -31.82
C ASP A 20 1.75 -2.60 -33.07
N PRO A 21 1.28 -2.95 -34.29
CA PRO A 21 1.97 -2.56 -35.53
C PRO A 21 2.07 -1.05 -35.72
N VAL A 22 1.15 -0.25 -35.18
CA VAL A 22 1.19 1.22 -35.31
C VAL A 22 2.36 1.77 -34.51
N VAL A 23 2.57 1.21 -33.31
CA VAL A 23 3.67 1.57 -32.42
C VAL A 23 4.99 1.04 -32.98
N ALA A 24 5.04 -0.22 -33.40
CA ALA A 24 6.27 -0.87 -33.87
C ALA A 24 6.85 -0.25 -35.16
N ASN A 25 6.00 0.24 -36.05
CA ASN A 25 6.43 0.80 -37.34
C ASN A 25 6.75 2.31 -37.31
N HIS A 26 6.48 3.01 -36.20
CA HIS A 26 6.71 4.46 -36.08
C HIS A 26 7.55 4.79 -34.85
N SER A 27 8.82 5.15 -35.08
CA SER A 27 9.79 5.44 -34.00
C SER A 27 9.30 6.51 -33.02
N MET A 28 8.75 7.62 -33.52
CA MET A 28 8.20 8.68 -32.66
C MET A 28 7.02 8.22 -31.81
N THR A 29 6.11 7.43 -32.40
CA THR A 29 4.98 6.84 -31.66
C THR A 29 5.49 5.87 -30.59
N PHE A 30 6.49 5.04 -30.92
CA PHE A 30 7.11 4.14 -29.93
C PHE A 30 7.76 4.90 -28.78
N THR A 31 8.55 5.94 -29.06
CA THR A 31 9.16 6.77 -28.01
C THR A 31 8.11 7.40 -27.11
N ALA A 32 7.03 7.93 -27.69
CA ALA A 32 5.93 8.51 -26.93
C ALA A 32 5.21 7.45 -26.08
N VAL A 33 4.93 6.28 -26.64
CA VAL A 33 4.28 5.17 -25.93
C VAL A 33 5.16 4.68 -24.78
N MET A 34 6.46 4.52 -24.98
CA MET A 34 7.41 4.13 -23.93
C MET A 34 7.41 5.16 -22.78
N ALA A 35 7.47 6.45 -23.10
CA ALA A 35 7.36 7.50 -22.09
C ALA A 35 5.99 7.47 -21.39
N GLY A 36 4.91 7.28 -22.16
CA GLY A 36 3.54 7.20 -21.67
C GLY A 36 3.32 6.03 -20.72
N THR A 37 3.83 4.84 -21.01
CA THR A 37 3.70 3.68 -20.12
C THR A 37 4.51 3.85 -18.85
N ILE A 38 5.72 4.40 -18.90
CA ILE A 38 6.55 4.66 -17.71
C ILE A 38 5.89 5.72 -16.81
N ILE A 39 5.48 6.87 -17.38
CA ILE A 39 4.84 7.95 -16.63
C ILE A 39 3.46 7.50 -16.11
N GLY A 40 2.68 6.83 -16.96
CA GLY A 40 1.36 6.30 -16.61
C GLY A 40 1.41 5.28 -15.48
N SER A 41 2.42 4.41 -15.46
CA SER A 41 2.65 3.50 -14.34
C SER A 41 3.09 4.19 -13.05
N GLN A 42 3.44 5.49 -13.04
CA GLN A 42 3.77 6.22 -11.82
C GLN A 42 2.68 7.22 -11.39
N ALA A 43 1.87 7.70 -12.33
CA ALA A 43 0.95 8.81 -12.13
C ALA A 43 0.00 8.65 -10.92
N PRO A 44 -0.60 7.47 -10.66
CA PRO A 44 -1.48 7.33 -9.49
C PRO A 44 -0.78 7.54 -8.14
N ASP A 45 0.52 7.21 -8.04
CA ASP A 45 1.34 7.34 -6.83
C ASP A 45 1.96 8.75 -6.66
N VAL A 46 1.63 9.73 -7.51
CA VAL A 46 2.07 11.13 -7.34
C VAL A 46 1.57 11.73 -6.02
N ASP A 47 0.52 11.17 -5.43
CA ASP A 47 0.04 11.54 -4.09
C ASP A 47 1.05 11.25 -2.96
N THR A 48 2.13 10.52 -3.22
CA THR A 48 3.26 10.37 -2.30
C THR A 48 3.92 11.70 -1.95
N VAL A 49 3.80 12.73 -2.80
CA VAL A 49 4.22 14.12 -2.50
C VAL A 49 3.51 14.66 -1.25
N LEU A 50 2.31 14.17 -0.91
CA LEU A 50 1.61 14.55 0.33
C LEU A 50 2.40 14.21 1.60
N LYS A 51 3.34 13.25 1.55
CA LYS A 51 4.28 12.99 2.67
C LYS A 51 5.09 14.22 3.06
N LEU A 52 5.43 15.08 2.09
CA LEU A 52 6.19 16.30 2.34
C LEU A 52 5.38 17.33 3.12
N ARG A 53 4.04 17.25 3.09
CA ARG A 53 3.16 18.17 3.79
C ARG A 53 2.82 17.69 5.20
N ASN A 54 2.30 16.46 5.34
CA ASN A 54 1.92 15.88 6.63
C ASN A 54 1.71 14.36 6.53
N ASN A 55 2.27 13.57 7.47
CA ASN A 55 2.16 12.11 7.46
C ASN A 55 0.73 11.59 7.69
N ALA A 56 -0.08 12.26 8.52
CA ALA A 56 -1.50 11.92 8.71
C ALA A 56 -2.31 12.12 7.43
N ILE A 57 -2.03 13.21 6.70
CA ILE A 57 -2.68 13.48 5.40
C ILE A 57 -2.29 12.39 4.40
N TYR A 58 -1.02 12.01 4.34
CA TYR A 58 -0.55 10.92 3.49
C TYR A 58 -1.26 9.60 3.83
N ILE A 59 -1.28 9.17 5.10
CA ILE A 59 -1.93 7.91 5.50
C ILE A 59 -3.43 7.90 5.14
N ARG A 60 -4.10 9.05 5.25
CA ARG A 60 -5.53 9.17 4.98
C ARG A 60 -5.88 9.19 3.49
N HIS A 61 -5.00 9.72 2.64
CA HIS A 61 -5.32 10.02 1.24
C HIS A 61 -4.52 9.22 0.21
N HIS A 62 -3.37 8.65 0.60
CA HIS A 62 -2.52 7.89 -0.32
C HIS A 62 -3.24 6.66 -0.84
N ARG A 63 -3.30 6.51 -2.16
CA ARG A 63 -4.09 5.49 -2.86
C ARG A 63 -5.60 5.66 -2.77
N GLY A 64 -6.02 6.88 -2.44
CA GLY A 64 -7.40 7.33 -2.39
C GLY A 64 -7.89 7.90 -3.72
N ILE A 65 -7.87 9.23 -3.83
CA ILE A 65 -8.45 9.96 -4.97
C ILE A 65 -7.70 9.68 -6.27
N THR A 66 -6.38 9.65 -6.25
CA THR A 66 -5.53 9.45 -7.45
C THR A 66 -5.65 8.06 -8.07
N HIS A 67 -6.25 7.11 -7.33
CA HIS A 67 -6.49 5.74 -7.76
C HIS A 67 -7.95 5.46 -8.10
N SER A 68 -8.83 6.47 -8.04
CA SER A 68 -10.26 6.34 -8.34
C SER A 68 -10.55 6.13 -9.82
N LEU A 69 -11.76 5.66 -10.17
CA LEU A 69 -12.16 5.49 -11.58
C LEU A 69 -12.02 6.79 -12.40
N PRO A 70 -12.44 7.98 -11.91
CA PRO A 70 -12.19 9.23 -12.62
C PRO A 70 -10.70 9.52 -12.81
N ALA A 71 -9.86 9.26 -11.80
CA ALA A 71 -8.42 9.49 -11.91
C ALA A 71 -7.76 8.55 -12.94
N VAL A 72 -8.17 7.28 -12.99
CA VAL A 72 -7.73 6.31 -14.01
C VAL A 72 -8.07 6.77 -15.42
N ALA A 73 -9.18 7.48 -15.62
CA ALA A 73 -9.54 8.06 -16.91
C ALA A 73 -8.79 9.37 -17.23
N ILE A 74 -8.54 10.20 -16.22
CA ILE A 74 -7.91 11.54 -16.39
C ILE A 74 -6.41 11.43 -16.64
N TRP A 75 -5.68 10.60 -15.89
CA TRP A 75 -4.22 10.51 -16.02
C TRP A 75 -3.75 10.22 -17.45
N PRO A 76 -4.31 9.22 -18.17
CA PRO A 76 -3.91 8.91 -19.52
C PRO A 76 -4.16 10.07 -20.49
N ILE A 77 -5.26 10.79 -20.33
CA ILE A 77 -5.59 11.96 -21.17
C ILE A 77 -4.54 13.05 -20.95
N LEU A 78 -4.25 13.41 -19.69
CA LEU A 78 -3.28 14.45 -19.36
C LEU A 78 -1.88 14.10 -19.88
N ILE A 79 -1.42 12.87 -19.66
CA ILE A 79 -0.10 12.41 -20.11
C ILE A 79 -0.03 12.42 -21.64
N THR A 80 -1.07 11.92 -22.31
CA THR A 80 -1.14 11.91 -23.78
C THR A 80 -1.07 13.33 -24.33
N VAL A 81 -1.86 14.26 -23.81
CA VAL A 81 -1.85 15.66 -24.26
C VAL A 81 -0.46 16.27 -24.10
N VAL A 82 0.16 16.13 -22.92
CA VAL A 82 1.50 16.69 -22.68
C VAL A 82 2.53 16.08 -23.63
N LEU A 83 2.53 14.75 -23.81
CA LEU A 83 3.49 14.09 -24.69
C LEU A 83 3.26 14.44 -26.16
N SER A 84 2.02 14.58 -26.62
CA SER A 84 1.69 15.00 -27.99
C SER A 84 2.01 16.47 -28.29
N LEU A 85 2.17 17.33 -27.27
CA LEU A 85 2.66 18.70 -27.44
C LEU A 85 4.20 18.76 -27.57
N ILE A 86 4.90 17.81 -26.96
CA ILE A 86 6.37 17.76 -26.95
C ILE A 86 6.91 16.96 -28.14
N LEU A 87 6.25 15.85 -28.46
CA LEU A 87 6.62 14.92 -29.52
C LEU A 87 5.65 15.08 -30.69
N GLN A 88 6.17 15.52 -31.84
CA GLN A 88 5.38 15.65 -33.08
C GLN A 88 5.26 14.31 -33.81
N ASP A 89 4.28 14.23 -34.72
CA ASP A 89 4.00 13.05 -35.57
C ASP A 89 3.72 11.74 -34.80
N VAL A 90 3.17 11.86 -33.59
CA VAL A 90 2.77 10.74 -32.75
C VAL A 90 1.34 10.31 -33.07
N ASN A 91 1.09 9.00 -33.14
CA ASN A 91 -0.27 8.48 -33.13
C ASN A 91 -0.89 8.64 -31.73
N VAL A 92 -1.70 9.68 -31.57
CA VAL A 92 -2.33 10.08 -30.30
C VAL A 92 -3.22 8.98 -29.72
N PHE A 93 -3.95 8.24 -30.56
CA PHE A 93 -4.86 7.21 -30.09
C PHE A 93 -4.12 6.03 -29.46
N HIS A 94 -3.05 5.55 -30.11
CA HIS A 94 -2.25 4.44 -29.60
C HIS A 94 -1.43 4.86 -28.37
N LEU A 95 -0.90 6.09 -28.35
CA LEU A 95 -0.30 6.67 -27.15
C LEU A 95 -1.27 6.65 -25.96
N TRP A 96 -2.49 7.14 -26.17
CA TRP A 96 -3.52 7.14 -25.13
C TRP A 96 -3.88 5.73 -24.66
N LEU A 97 -4.06 4.78 -25.60
CA LEU A 97 -4.43 3.42 -25.28
C LEU A 97 -3.40 2.72 -24.39
N TRP A 98 -2.11 2.80 -24.75
CA TRP A 98 -1.03 2.18 -23.96
C TRP A 98 -0.80 2.89 -22.62
N THR A 99 -0.94 4.22 -22.59
CA THR A 99 -0.88 4.98 -21.33
C THR A 99 -2.06 4.62 -20.42
N PHE A 100 -3.26 4.45 -20.97
CA PHE A 100 -4.45 4.02 -20.24
C PHE A 100 -4.26 2.61 -19.66
N LEU A 101 -3.72 1.69 -20.46
CA LEU A 101 -3.37 0.36 -19.98
C LEU A 101 -2.36 0.41 -18.82
N ALA A 102 -1.34 1.27 -18.89
CA ALA A 102 -0.34 1.42 -17.83
C ALA A 102 -0.92 1.95 -16.51
N VAL A 103 -1.75 3.00 -16.58
CA VAL A 103 -2.45 3.57 -15.41
C VAL A 103 -3.44 2.55 -14.83
N GLY A 104 -4.22 1.89 -15.70
CA GLY A 104 -5.19 0.87 -15.30
C GLY A 104 -4.53 -0.32 -14.63
N LEU A 105 -3.41 -0.82 -15.19
CA LEU A 105 -2.66 -1.93 -14.62
C LEU A 105 -2.07 -1.56 -13.26
N HIS A 106 -1.53 -0.34 -13.09
CA HIS A 106 -1.06 0.14 -11.80
C HIS A 106 -2.14 0.03 -10.73
N VAL A 107 -3.31 0.64 -10.95
CA VAL A 107 -4.40 0.63 -9.97
C VAL A 107 -4.92 -0.79 -9.73
N PHE A 108 -4.99 -1.61 -10.78
CA PHE A 108 -5.40 -2.99 -10.68
C PHE A 108 -4.48 -3.82 -9.79
N VAL A 109 -3.15 -3.78 -9.99
CA VAL A 109 -2.21 -4.58 -9.18
C VAL A 109 -2.18 -4.12 -7.71
N ASP A 110 -2.44 -2.84 -7.45
CA ASP A 110 -2.48 -2.30 -6.09
C ASP A 110 -3.64 -2.83 -5.24
N ILE A 111 -4.74 -3.25 -5.87
CA ILE A 111 -5.86 -3.93 -5.19
C ILE A 111 -5.41 -5.23 -4.53
N PHE A 112 -4.40 -5.91 -5.08
CA PHE A 112 -3.90 -7.19 -4.54
C PHE A 112 -2.98 -7.02 -3.33
N ASN A 113 -2.61 -5.79 -2.98
CA ASN A 113 -1.83 -5.48 -1.80
C ASN A 113 -2.68 -5.56 -0.52
N ALA A 114 -2.04 -5.68 0.64
CA ALA A 114 -2.69 -5.68 1.96
C ALA A 114 -3.21 -4.30 2.39
N TYR A 115 -2.69 -3.22 1.81
CA TYR A 115 -3.17 -1.86 2.07
C TYR A 115 -4.37 -1.48 1.19
N GLY A 116 -4.41 -2.01 -0.05
CA GLY A 116 -5.46 -1.73 -1.03
C GLY A 116 -5.48 -0.30 -1.57
N THR A 117 -6.56 0.01 -2.28
CA THR A 117 -6.83 1.32 -2.90
C THR A 117 -8.32 1.68 -2.81
N GLN A 118 -8.67 2.95 -3.00
CA GLN A 118 -10.07 3.36 -3.21
C GLN A 118 -10.47 3.29 -4.70
N ALA A 119 -10.12 2.20 -5.38
CA ALA A 119 -10.31 2.02 -6.83
C ALA A 119 -11.75 2.20 -7.31
N ILE A 120 -12.74 1.93 -6.46
CA ILE A 120 -14.18 1.99 -6.80
C ILE A 120 -14.83 3.37 -6.56
N ARG A 121 -14.05 4.40 -6.21
CA ARG A 121 -14.57 5.76 -6.14
C ARG A 121 -15.02 6.23 -7.54
N PRO A 122 -16.12 7.00 -7.65
CA PRO A 122 -16.86 7.67 -6.57
C PRO A 122 -17.98 6.84 -5.92
N PHE A 123 -18.28 5.63 -6.42
CA PHE A 123 -19.41 4.81 -5.94
C PHE A 123 -19.27 4.38 -4.48
N SER A 124 -18.03 4.17 -4.01
CA SER A 124 -17.76 3.82 -2.61
C SER A 124 -16.40 4.36 -2.17
N LYS A 125 -16.32 4.75 -0.89
CA LYS A 125 -15.07 5.19 -0.23
C LYS A 125 -14.35 4.04 0.47
N LYS A 126 -14.82 2.79 0.33
CA LYS A 126 -14.18 1.61 0.94
C LYS A 126 -12.83 1.33 0.27
N TRP A 127 -11.86 0.94 1.09
CA TRP A 127 -10.57 0.43 0.63
C TRP A 127 -10.74 -1.01 0.15
N VAL A 128 -10.35 -1.28 -1.09
CA VAL A 128 -10.36 -2.62 -1.67
C VAL A 128 -8.96 -3.19 -1.56
N ALA A 129 -8.79 -4.19 -0.69
CA ALA A 129 -7.52 -4.85 -0.42
C ALA A 129 -7.72 -6.37 -0.39
N LEU A 130 -7.09 -7.10 -1.30
CA LEU A 130 -7.13 -8.58 -1.29
C LEU A 130 -6.02 -9.19 -0.44
N GLY A 131 -4.93 -8.43 -0.19
CA GLY A 131 -3.86 -8.84 0.71
C GLY A 131 -3.12 -10.10 0.27
N VAL A 132 -2.87 -10.25 -1.02
CA VAL A 132 -2.26 -11.45 -1.63
C VAL A 132 -0.79 -11.21 -1.93
N ILE A 133 -0.43 -10.00 -2.32
CA ILE A 133 0.92 -9.60 -2.73
C ILE A 133 1.49 -8.57 -1.76
N ASN A 134 2.79 -8.69 -1.46
CA ASN A 134 3.47 -7.71 -0.61
C ASN A 134 3.65 -6.38 -1.38
N THR A 135 3.76 -5.26 -0.66
CA THR A 135 3.94 -3.96 -1.33
C THR A 135 5.15 -3.95 -2.25
N PHE A 136 6.29 -4.47 -1.77
CA PHE A 136 7.44 -4.82 -2.59
C PHE A 136 7.50 -6.35 -2.67
N ASP A 137 7.22 -6.91 -3.84
CA ASP A 137 7.31 -8.36 -4.10
C ASP A 137 8.57 -8.66 -4.89
N PRO A 138 9.61 -9.25 -4.27
CA PRO A 138 10.90 -9.46 -4.93
C PRO A 138 10.79 -10.34 -6.17
N ILE A 139 9.84 -11.26 -6.23
CA ILE A 139 9.68 -12.18 -7.37
C ILE A 139 9.12 -11.41 -8.56
N ILE A 140 8.04 -10.65 -8.36
CA ILE A 140 7.46 -9.82 -9.43
C ILE A 140 8.50 -8.80 -9.92
N PHE A 141 9.19 -8.11 -9.01
CA PHE A 141 10.23 -7.14 -9.38
C PHE A 141 11.36 -7.80 -10.18
N SER A 142 11.88 -8.94 -9.72
CA SER A 142 12.98 -9.65 -10.39
C SER A 142 12.60 -10.19 -11.76
N LEU A 143 11.36 -10.66 -11.94
CA LEU A 143 10.87 -11.11 -13.24
C LEU A 143 10.83 -9.98 -14.27
N HIS A 144 10.41 -8.78 -13.87
CA HIS A 144 10.45 -7.59 -14.73
C HIS A 144 11.88 -7.19 -15.06
N CYS A 145 12.77 -7.11 -14.07
CA CYS A 145 14.18 -6.80 -14.31
C CYS A 145 14.83 -7.82 -15.25
N LEU A 146 14.57 -9.11 -15.07
CA LEU A 146 15.06 -10.16 -15.95
C LEU A 146 14.53 -9.98 -17.37
N GLY A 147 13.23 -9.71 -17.55
CA GLY A 147 12.64 -9.46 -18.86
C GLY A 147 13.27 -8.26 -19.57
N ILE A 148 13.50 -7.16 -18.84
CA ILE A 148 14.18 -5.96 -19.36
C ILE A 148 15.62 -6.28 -19.76
N VAL A 149 16.36 -7.03 -18.95
CA VAL A 149 17.74 -7.44 -19.26
C VAL A 149 17.78 -8.33 -20.50
N LEU A 150 16.90 -9.33 -20.59
CA LEU A 150 16.79 -10.19 -21.77
C LEU A 150 16.46 -9.39 -23.03
N TRP A 151 15.56 -8.42 -22.93
CA TRP A 151 15.25 -7.53 -24.04
C TRP A 151 16.46 -6.69 -24.45
N ALA A 152 17.20 -6.13 -23.48
CA ALA A 152 18.44 -5.39 -23.75
C ALA A 152 19.52 -6.24 -24.45
N PHE A 153 19.54 -7.55 -24.20
CA PHE A 153 20.40 -8.52 -24.90
C PHE A 153 19.82 -9.05 -26.23
N GLY A 154 18.75 -8.43 -26.73
CA GLY A 154 18.25 -8.67 -28.09
C GLY A 154 17.15 -9.73 -28.22
N THR A 155 16.60 -10.24 -27.11
CA THR A 155 15.39 -11.07 -27.20
C THR A 155 14.22 -10.27 -27.75
N ASN A 156 13.28 -10.94 -28.42
CA ASN A 156 12.06 -10.29 -28.90
C ASN A 156 11.22 -9.81 -27.70
N PRO A 157 10.96 -8.50 -27.56
CA PRO A 157 10.29 -7.96 -26.37
C PRO A 157 8.85 -8.45 -26.22
N VAL A 158 8.13 -8.64 -27.32
CA VAL A 158 6.73 -9.11 -27.29
C VAL A 158 6.67 -10.50 -26.66
N TRP A 159 7.51 -11.43 -27.12
CA TRP A 159 7.56 -12.78 -26.53
C TRP A 159 8.06 -12.75 -25.09
N THR A 160 9.14 -12.02 -24.82
CA THR A 160 9.74 -11.92 -23.48
C THR A 160 8.75 -11.42 -22.45
N PHE A 161 8.08 -10.29 -22.69
CA PHE A 161 7.13 -9.72 -21.74
C PHE A 161 5.80 -10.48 -21.69
N SER A 162 5.34 -11.07 -22.80
CA SER A 162 4.13 -11.92 -22.79
C SER A 162 4.32 -13.15 -21.90
N ILE A 163 5.45 -13.87 -22.06
CA ILE A 163 5.78 -15.03 -21.23
C ILE A 163 5.92 -14.61 -19.77
N MET A 164 6.63 -13.51 -19.50
CA MET A 164 6.78 -12.97 -18.16
C MET A 164 5.43 -12.67 -17.50
N TYR A 165 4.50 -12.01 -18.20
CA TYR A 165 3.18 -11.71 -17.64
C TYR A 165 2.33 -12.98 -17.43
N ILE A 166 2.44 -13.99 -18.29
CA ILE A 166 1.82 -15.31 -18.06
C ILE A 166 2.35 -15.94 -16.76
N VAL A 167 3.67 -15.91 -16.54
CA VAL A 167 4.30 -16.41 -15.31
C VAL A 167 3.82 -15.61 -14.09
N ILE A 168 3.69 -14.29 -14.21
CA ILE A 168 3.15 -13.43 -13.14
C ILE A 168 1.69 -13.81 -12.84
N VAL A 169 0.84 -14.03 -13.85
CA VAL A 169 -0.55 -14.47 -13.62
C VAL A 169 -0.60 -15.81 -12.87
N ILE A 170 0.22 -16.78 -13.26
CA ILE A 170 0.35 -18.05 -12.53
C ILE A 170 0.81 -17.81 -11.09
N TYR A 171 1.78 -16.92 -10.89
CA TYR A 171 2.24 -16.52 -9.56
C TYR A 171 1.10 -15.97 -8.70
N TYR A 172 0.26 -15.06 -9.21
CA TYR A 172 -0.93 -14.57 -8.51
C TYR A 172 -1.87 -15.70 -8.10
N ILE A 173 -2.16 -16.64 -9.01
CA ILE A 173 -3.03 -17.81 -8.72
C ILE A 173 -2.45 -18.63 -7.56
N LEU A 174 -1.14 -18.92 -7.58
CA LEU A 174 -0.47 -19.64 -6.50
C LEU A 174 -0.51 -18.86 -5.17
N ARG A 175 -0.33 -17.54 -5.22
CA ARG A 175 -0.42 -16.67 -4.03
C ARG A 175 -1.81 -16.70 -3.41
N PHE A 176 -2.87 -16.70 -4.21
CA PHE A 176 -4.24 -16.89 -3.71
C PHE A 176 -4.44 -18.28 -3.08
N ALA A 177 -3.92 -19.34 -3.70
CA ALA A 177 -4.01 -20.69 -3.16
C ALA A 177 -3.34 -20.80 -1.79
N VAL A 178 -2.13 -20.26 -1.64
CA VAL A 178 -1.42 -20.22 -0.34
C VAL A 178 -2.17 -19.36 0.67
N GLN A 179 -2.66 -18.18 0.30
CA GLN A 179 -3.42 -17.32 1.22
C GLN A 179 -4.67 -18.04 1.76
N ARG A 180 -5.41 -18.74 0.89
CA ARG A 180 -6.58 -19.55 1.29
C ARG A 180 -6.18 -20.67 2.25
N ALA A 181 -5.08 -21.36 1.98
CA ALA A 181 -4.56 -22.42 2.86
C ALA A 181 -4.13 -21.87 4.23
N VAL A 182 -3.50 -20.69 4.27
CA VAL A 182 -3.13 -20.00 5.52
C VAL A 182 -4.39 -19.61 6.30
N LYS A 183 -5.36 -18.95 5.67
CA LYS A 183 -6.63 -18.56 6.32
C LYS A 183 -7.33 -19.77 6.94
N LYS A 184 -7.39 -20.90 6.22
CA LYS A 184 -7.93 -22.15 6.75
C LYS A 184 -7.13 -22.68 7.94
N ALA A 185 -5.80 -22.64 7.88
CA ALA A 185 -4.96 -23.05 9.00
C ALA A 185 -5.14 -22.14 10.23
N VAL A 186 -5.33 -20.84 10.04
CA VAL A 186 -5.63 -19.91 11.15
C VAL A 186 -6.96 -20.28 11.80
N HIS A 187 -8.00 -20.53 11.01
CA HIS A 187 -9.31 -20.94 11.53
C HIS A 187 -9.27 -22.24 12.35
N HIS A 188 -8.45 -23.21 11.95
CA HIS A 188 -8.25 -24.41 12.75
C HIS A 188 -7.44 -24.18 14.04
N THR A 189 -6.60 -23.14 14.06
CA THR A 189 -5.71 -22.83 15.19
C THR A 189 -6.38 -21.94 16.23
N ILE A 190 -7.11 -20.93 15.77
CA ILE A 190 -7.88 -19.98 16.56
C ILE A 190 -9.34 -20.30 16.26
N GLN A 191 -10.02 -21.08 17.10
CA GLN A 191 -11.37 -21.58 16.80
C GLN A 191 -12.48 -20.54 17.06
N ASP A 192 -12.15 -19.47 17.78
CA ASP A 192 -13.08 -18.41 18.20
C ASP A 192 -12.95 -17.14 17.35
N GLU A 193 -12.26 -17.18 16.20
CA GLU A 193 -12.00 -15.97 15.43
C GLU A 193 -13.23 -15.50 14.64
N GLU A 194 -13.55 -14.22 14.75
CA GLU A 194 -14.62 -13.58 13.97
C GLU A 194 -14.07 -12.90 12.72
N TYR A 195 -12.80 -12.51 12.78
CA TYR A 195 -12.14 -11.75 11.73
C TYR A 195 -10.65 -12.04 11.69
N VAL A 196 -10.10 -12.26 10.49
CA VAL A 196 -8.69 -12.55 10.28
C VAL A 196 -8.11 -11.74 9.13
N ILE A 197 -6.98 -11.11 9.39
CA ILE A 197 -6.09 -10.50 8.40
C ILE A 197 -4.88 -11.40 8.24
N VAL A 198 -4.69 -11.88 7.02
CA VAL A 198 -3.50 -12.62 6.59
C VAL A 198 -2.75 -11.73 5.60
N ALA A 199 -1.63 -11.17 6.03
CA ALA A 199 -0.84 -10.23 5.23
C ALA A 199 0.43 -10.89 4.67
N PRO A 200 0.73 -10.68 3.38
CA PRO A 200 1.87 -11.25 2.71
C PRO A 200 3.18 -10.62 3.20
N THR A 201 4.28 -11.33 3.02
CA THR A 201 5.63 -10.79 3.22
C THR A 201 6.45 -10.89 1.93
N MET A 202 7.68 -10.36 1.94
CA MET A 202 8.62 -10.51 0.82
C MET A 202 8.99 -11.98 0.52
N ARG A 203 8.77 -12.89 1.49
CA ARG A 203 9.02 -14.33 1.32
C ARG A 203 7.73 -15.05 1.01
N PHE A 204 7.73 -15.86 -0.06
CA PHE A 204 6.53 -16.50 -0.59
C PHE A 204 5.70 -17.28 0.45
N PHE A 205 6.32 -18.14 1.26
CA PHE A 205 5.58 -18.94 2.24
C PHE A 205 5.36 -18.24 3.59
N HIS A 206 5.91 -17.05 3.82
CA HIS A 206 5.79 -16.38 5.11
C HIS A 206 4.66 -15.35 5.08
N TRP A 207 3.78 -15.42 6.06
CA TRP A 207 2.62 -14.56 6.21
C TRP A 207 2.52 -14.03 7.63
N ARG A 208 2.03 -12.80 7.77
CA ARG A 208 1.67 -12.20 9.06
C ARG A 208 0.19 -12.46 9.33
N ILE A 209 -0.14 -12.68 10.59
CA ILE A 209 -1.50 -12.94 11.03
C ILE A 209 -1.87 -11.91 12.09
N ALA A 210 -3.02 -11.27 11.91
CA ALA A 210 -3.73 -10.58 12.95
C ALA A 210 -5.18 -11.07 12.94
N ALA A 211 -5.63 -11.70 14.02
CA ALA A 211 -7.00 -12.18 14.15
C ALA A 211 -7.69 -11.54 15.36
N LYS A 212 -9.01 -11.42 15.29
CA LYS A 212 -9.88 -10.88 16.33
C LYS A 212 -10.95 -11.91 16.66
N SER A 213 -11.11 -12.22 17.94
CA SER A 213 -12.31 -12.88 18.48
C SER A 213 -13.18 -11.88 19.24
N LYS A 214 -14.22 -12.37 19.92
CA LYS A 214 -15.06 -11.55 20.80
C LYS A 214 -14.28 -10.93 21.96
N THR A 215 -13.25 -11.62 22.44
CA THR A 215 -12.55 -11.27 23.69
C THR A 215 -11.09 -10.96 23.48
N HIS A 216 -10.45 -11.45 22.41
CA HIS A 216 -9.01 -11.31 22.22
C HIS A 216 -8.58 -10.91 20.81
N TYR A 217 -7.48 -10.17 20.73
CA TYR A 217 -6.66 -10.06 19.54
C TYR A 217 -5.53 -11.09 19.57
N TYR A 218 -5.26 -11.70 18.44
CA TYR A 218 -4.19 -12.66 18.24
C TYR A 218 -3.22 -12.14 17.17
N VAL A 219 -1.93 -12.16 17.48
CA VAL A 219 -0.89 -11.74 16.54
C VAL A 219 0.10 -12.88 16.35
N GLY A 220 0.40 -13.20 15.11
CA GLY A 220 1.24 -14.35 14.78
C GLY A 220 1.84 -14.30 13.39
N ARG A 221 2.46 -15.41 13.02
CA ARG A 221 2.97 -15.65 11.67
C ARG A 221 2.61 -17.05 11.21
N ALA A 222 2.50 -17.21 9.90
CA ALA A 222 2.43 -18.52 9.27
C ALA A 222 3.62 -18.76 8.36
N TYR A 223 4.11 -20.00 8.37
CA TYR A 223 4.96 -20.56 7.34
C TYR A 223 4.18 -21.65 6.59
N GLY A 224 3.68 -21.33 5.40
CA GLY A 224 2.72 -22.18 4.71
C GLY A 224 1.46 -22.39 5.56
N ARG A 225 1.23 -23.61 6.03
CA ARG A 225 0.07 -23.96 6.87
C ARG A 225 0.38 -24.02 8.37
N THR A 226 1.64 -23.87 8.75
CA THR A 226 2.04 -23.87 10.17
C THR A 226 1.82 -22.48 10.73
N VAL A 227 0.89 -22.35 11.67
CA VAL A 227 0.52 -21.09 12.33
C VAL A 227 1.15 -21.03 13.71
N ASN A 228 1.88 -19.95 13.98
CA ASN A 228 2.45 -19.66 15.29
C ASN A 228 1.87 -18.33 15.79
N ILE A 229 1.14 -18.38 16.90
CA ILE A 229 0.64 -17.19 17.59
C ILE A 229 1.70 -16.77 18.61
N TYR A 230 2.13 -15.51 18.52
CA TYR A 230 3.16 -14.95 19.39
C TYR A 230 2.55 -14.18 20.55
N ASP A 231 1.48 -13.45 20.28
CA ASP A 231 0.87 -12.59 21.27
C ASP A 231 -0.65 -12.73 21.26
N LYS A 232 -1.23 -12.63 22.46
CA LYS A 232 -2.68 -12.65 22.71
C LYS A 232 -3.00 -11.49 23.64
N PHE A 233 -3.88 -10.60 23.23
CA PHE A 233 -4.30 -9.43 24.00
C PHE A 233 -5.80 -9.46 24.23
N GLU A 234 -6.24 -9.16 25.44
CA GLU A 234 -7.65 -8.94 25.71
C GLU A 234 -8.14 -7.67 25.01
N ILE A 235 -9.33 -7.73 24.42
CA ILE A 235 -9.97 -6.58 23.77
C ILE A 235 -10.58 -5.71 24.86
N LYS A 236 -9.95 -4.56 25.10
CA LYS A 236 -10.45 -3.54 26.02
C LYS A 236 -11.14 -2.43 25.23
N PRO A 237 -12.44 -2.16 25.46
CA PRO A 237 -13.09 -1.02 24.82
C PRO A 237 -12.38 0.28 25.21
N LEU A 238 -12.40 1.27 24.33
CA LEU A 238 -11.92 2.61 24.66
C LEU A 238 -12.71 3.14 25.87
N PRO A 239 -12.03 3.63 26.92
CA PRO A 239 -12.72 4.15 28.08
C PRO A 239 -13.40 5.47 27.69
N LYS A 240 -14.61 5.70 28.20
CA LYS A 240 -15.34 6.94 27.97
C LYS A 240 -14.85 8.01 28.94
N THR A 241 -13.73 8.64 28.62
CA THR A 241 -13.13 9.71 29.42
C THR A 241 -12.94 10.98 28.59
N PRO A 242 -12.97 12.18 29.21
CA PRO A 242 -12.73 13.45 28.51
C PRO A 242 -11.41 13.46 27.73
N VAL A 243 -10.35 12.86 28.31
CA VAL A 243 -9.03 12.72 27.68
C VAL A 243 -9.11 11.97 26.34
N ILE A 244 -9.80 10.82 26.32
CA ILE A 244 -9.95 10.02 25.09
C ILE A 244 -10.82 10.75 24.07
N ASP A 245 -11.90 11.38 24.50
CA ASP A 245 -12.77 12.14 23.60
C ASP A 245 -12.05 13.34 22.96
N ALA A 246 -11.15 13.99 23.70
CA ALA A 246 -10.27 15.03 23.17
C ALA A 246 -9.21 14.47 22.22
N ALA A 247 -8.50 13.41 22.63
CA ALA A 247 -7.47 12.77 21.83
C ALA A 247 -8.01 12.23 20.50
N MET A 248 -9.21 11.66 20.48
CA MET A 248 -9.83 11.10 19.27
C MET A 248 -10.28 12.15 18.25
N LYS A 249 -10.37 13.43 18.64
CA LYS A 249 -10.59 14.56 17.71
C LYS A 249 -9.31 14.98 16.99
N ASP A 250 -8.14 14.56 17.49
CA ASP A 250 -6.86 14.83 16.86
C ASP A 250 -6.77 14.22 15.45
N SER A 251 -6.15 14.96 14.53
CA SER A 251 -6.05 14.55 13.14
C SER A 251 -5.17 13.30 12.92
N ASN A 252 -4.13 13.10 13.73
CA ASN A 252 -3.25 11.93 13.66
C ASN A 252 -3.97 10.68 14.18
N LEU A 253 -4.64 10.78 15.34
CA LEU A 253 -5.40 9.65 15.90
C LEU A 253 -6.60 9.29 15.03
N ALA A 254 -7.35 10.28 14.53
CA ALA A 254 -8.45 10.03 13.59
C ALA A 254 -7.96 9.37 12.29
N ALA A 255 -6.81 9.79 11.75
CA ALA A 255 -6.21 9.15 10.59
C ALA A 255 -5.81 7.71 10.88
N PHE A 256 -5.19 7.45 12.03
CA PHE A 256 -4.80 6.11 12.46
C PHE A 256 -6.00 5.17 12.57
N VAL A 257 -7.08 5.58 13.24
CA VAL A 257 -8.28 4.76 13.43
C VAL A 257 -9.00 4.49 12.10
N SER A 258 -8.95 5.43 11.16
CA SER A 258 -9.49 5.22 9.82
C SER A 258 -8.72 4.16 9.01
N PHE A 259 -7.46 3.93 9.37
CA PHE A 259 -6.54 3.03 8.67
C PHE A 259 -6.35 1.68 9.40
N SER A 260 -6.47 1.66 10.73
CA SER A 260 -6.20 0.50 11.58
C SER A 260 -7.50 -0.15 12.06
N PRO A 261 -7.90 -1.30 11.51
CA PRO A 261 -9.06 -2.04 11.99
C PRO A 261 -8.80 -2.80 13.30
N MET A 262 -7.54 -2.95 13.70
CA MET A 262 -7.11 -3.75 14.85
C MET A 262 -5.97 -3.05 15.59
N TYR A 263 -6.32 -2.37 16.67
CA TYR A 263 -5.37 -1.66 17.51
C TYR A 263 -5.67 -1.88 18.99
N ARG A 264 -4.65 -1.65 19.83
CA ARG A 264 -4.84 -1.40 21.26
C ARG A 264 -4.64 0.08 21.55
N TRP A 265 -5.04 0.47 22.75
CA TRP A 265 -4.77 1.77 23.31
C TRP A 265 -4.03 1.61 24.65
N GLU A 266 -3.20 2.60 24.96
CA GLU A 266 -2.48 2.74 26.23
C GLU A 266 -2.61 4.20 26.67
N ILE A 267 -2.77 4.42 27.98
CA ILE A 267 -2.79 5.74 28.60
C ILE A 267 -1.72 5.74 29.68
N SER A 268 -0.87 6.76 29.69
CA SER A 268 0.16 6.92 30.70
C SER A 268 0.39 8.39 31.00
N GLU A 269 0.62 8.72 32.27
CA GLU A 269 1.13 10.03 32.66
C GLU A 269 2.64 10.09 32.40
N LEU A 270 3.10 11.20 31.83
CA LEU A 270 4.50 11.48 31.56
C LEU A 270 5.11 12.27 32.73
N GLU A 271 6.44 12.21 32.88
CA GLU A 271 7.17 12.90 33.95
C GLU A 271 6.98 14.43 33.93
N ASN A 272 6.62 15.00 32.77
CA ASN A 272 6.35 16.43 32.60
C ASN A 272 4.90 16.83 32.91
N GLY A 273 4.09 15.92 33.46
CA GLY A 273 2.69 16.14 33.82
C GLY A 273 1.69 15.99 32.66
N LEU A 274 2.15 15.70 31.44
CA LEU A 274 1.26 15.46 30.31
C LEU A 274 0.66 14.05 30.36
N THR A 275 -0.58 13.91 29.92
CA THR A 275 -1.20 12.60 29.68
C THR A 275 -0.93 12.17 28.24
N GLU A 276 -0.31 11.01 28.05
CA GLU A 276 -0.13 10.38 26.76
C GLU A 276 -1.27 9.40 26.45
N VAL A 277 -1.91 9.59 25.29
CA VAL A 277 -2.81 8.61 24.67
C VAL A 277 -2.11 7.99 23.48
N ARG A 278 -1.85 6.68 23.53
CA ARG A 278 -1.14 5.92 22.50
C ARG A 278 -2.04 4.85 21.90
N LEU A 279 -2.17 4.84 20.58
CA LEU A 279 -2.80 3.78 19.79
C LEU A 279 -1.75 2.97 19.06
N ILE A 280 -1.85 1.63 19.08
CA ILE A 280 -0.83 0.72 18.55
C ILE A 280 -1.47 -0.31 17.63
N ASP A 281 -1.03 -0.38 16.37
CA ASP A 281 -1.59 -1.29 15.37
C ASP A 281 -1.00 -2.70 15.49
N LEU A 282 -1.88 -3.68 15.65
CA LEU A 282 -1.49 -5.06 15.95
C LEU A 282 -1.05 -5.85 14.71
N ARG A 283 -1.28 -5.34 13.49
CA ARG A 283 -0.93 -6.03 12.24
C ARG A 283 0.57 -5.99 11.96
N TYR A 284 1.29 -5.03 12.52
CA TYR A 284 2.64 -4.67 12.08
C TYR A 284 3.77 -5.12 13.00
N ARG A 285 3.62 -6.24 13.71
CA ARG A 285 4.67 -6.77 14.59
C ARG A 285 6.02 -7.00 13.89
N SER A 286 7.07 -6.36 14.40
CA SER A 286 8.47 -6.54 13.98
C SER A 286 9.36 -6.62 15.22
N ASP A 287 10.25 -7.61 15.28
CA ASP A 287 11.26 -7.77 16.35
C ASP A 287 10.70 -7.60 17.77
N ASN A 288 9.58 -8.27 18.04
CA ASN A 288 8.84 -8.23 19.32
C ASN A 288 8.26 -6.85 19.70
N ARG A 289 8.12 -5.93 18.73
CA ARG A 289 7.52 -4.61 18.91
C ARG A 289 6.45 -4.32 17.87
N TYR A 290 5.65 -3.29 18.14
CA TYR A 290 4.60 -2.78 17.24
C TYR A 290 4.94 -1.35 16.84
N PRO A 291 5.57 -1.17 15.67
CA PRO A 291 6.15 0.11 15.27
C PRO A 291 5.13 1.11 14.73
N PHE A 292 3.94 0.67 14.30
CA PHE A 292 2.95 1.60 13.75
C PHE A 292 2.02 2.10 14.85
N VAL A 293 2.16 3.37 15.22
CA VAL A 293 1.48 3.97 16.37
C VAL A 293 0.89 5.34 16.03
N ALA A 294 -0.07 5.78 16.83
CA ALA A 294 -0.48 7.17 16.95
C ALA A 294 -0.42 7.61 18.41
N VAL A 295 0.08 8.81 18.65
CA VAL A 295 0.31 9.35 20.00
C VAL A 295 -0.23 10.76 20.04
N ALA A 296 -0.94 11.10 21.12
CA ALA A 296 -1.30 12.47 21.47
C ALA A 296 -0.92 12.73 22.92
N HIS A 297 -0.29 13.89 23.17
CA HIS A 297 0.00 14.39 24.51
C HIS A 297 -1.00 15.49 24.84
N LEU A 298 -1.66 15.36 25.99
CA LEU A 298 -2.68 16.29 26.46
C LEU A 298 -2.23 16.90 27.80
N ASN A 299 -2.56 18.17 28.02
CA ASN A 299 -2.44 18.81 29.33
C ASN A 299 -3.65 18.47 30.23
N ASP A 300 -3.64 18.99 31.46
CA ASP A 300 -4.72 18.77 32.44
C ASP A 300 -6.09 19.32 31.99
N ASP A 301 -6.08 20.31 31.10
CA ASP A 301 -7.28 20.91 30.48
C ASP A 301 -7.78 20.13 29.25
N TYR A 302 -7.16 18.97 28.94
CA TYR A 302 -7.46 18.11 27.79
C TYR A 302 -7.18 18.76 26.43
N GLU A 303 -6.30 19.75 26.37
CA GLU A 303 -5.81 20.35 25.13
C GLU A 303 -4.64 19.52 24.59
N ILE A 304 -4.64 19.29 23.27
CA ILE A 304 -3.58 18.53 22.60
C ILE A 304 -2.35 19.43 22.46
N VAL A 305 -1.29 19.09 23.19
CA VAL A 305 0.00 19.80 23.14
C VAL A 305 0.81 19.35 21.93
N THR A 306 0.88 18.04 21.68
CA THR A 306 1.53 17.46 20.51
C THR A 306 0.86 16.18 20.08
N SER A 307 0.96 15.83 18.79
CA SER A 307 0.50 14.53 18.31
C SER A 307 1.31 14.05 17.10
N TYR A 308 1.31 12.73 16.91
CA TYR A 308 2.02 12.06 15.82
C TYR A 308 1.32 10.77 15.42
N THR A 309 1.31 10.43 14.13
CA THR A 309 1.04 9.07 13.68
C THR A 309 2.07 8.62 12.66
N GLY A 310 2.50 7.36 12.72
CA GLY A 310 3.46 6.81 11.77
C GLY A 310 4.22 5.59 12.27
N TRP A 311 5.27 5.24 11.53
CA TRP A 311 6.15 4.12 11.81
C TRP A 311 7.34 4.55 12.67
N ILE A 312 7.48 3.92 13.83
CA ILE A 312 8.44 4.22 14.87
C ILE A 312 9.10 2.93 15.33
N PHE A 313 10.40 2.81 15.14
CA PHE A 313 11.16 1.62 15.51
C PHE A 313 11.87 1.77 16.88
N THR A 314 11.94 2.99 17.41
CA THR A 314 12.62 3.35 18.67
C THR A 314 11.90 4.51 19.35
N GLU A 315 11.80 4.48 20.69
CA GLU A 315 11.13 5.52 21.48
C GLU A 315 11.79 6.89 21.30
N ASP A 316 13.13 6.96 21.25
CA ASP A 316 13.87 8.22 20.97
C ASP A 316 13.47 8.88 19.65
N LYS A 317 13.10 8.09 18.64
CA LYS A 317 12.62 8.63 17.36
C LYS A 317 11.20 9.17 17.46
N LEU A 318 10.34 8.55 18.27
CA LEU A 318 9.01 9.06 18.57
C LEU A 318 9.13 10.40 19.30
N GLN A 319 9.91 10.46 20.37
CA GLN A 319 10.10 11.68 21.16
C GLN A 319 10.66 12.83 20.32
N LYS A 320 11.66 12.57 19.47
CA LYS A 320 12.14 13.58 18.50
C LYS A 320 11.06 14.06 17.54
N LYS A 321 10.18 13.16 17.06
CA LYS A 321 9.08 13.54 16.14
C LYS A 321 7.99 14.35 16.84
N LEU A 322 7.69 14.03 18.10
CA LEU A 322 6.75 14.78 18.93
C LEU A 322 7.27 16.19 19.24
N GLN A 323 8.56 16.32 19.55
CA GLN A 323 9.20 17.63 19.77
C GLN A 323 9.18 18.53 18.52
N ILE A 324 9.38 17.96 17.33
CA ILE A 324 9.27 18.70 16.05
C ILE A 324 7.81 19.10 15.74
N GLY A 325 6.84 18.32 16.22
CA GLY A 325 5.41 18.65 16.09
C GLY A 325 4.94 19.75 17.04
N ALA A 326 5.65 19.97 18.15
CA ALA A 326 5.37 21.01 19.15
C ALA A 326 5.74 22.44 18.71
N SER A 327 6.56 22.57 17.66
CA SER A 327 7.15 23.83 17.23
C SER A 327 6.39 24.55 16.11
N ASN A 328 5.08 24.33 15.98
CA ASN A 328 4.21 25.07 15.05
C ASN A 328 3.06 25.75 15.77
#